data_AF-A0AAN4TNW9-F1
#
_entry.id   AF-A0AAN4TNW9-F1
#
_cell.length_a   1.000
_cell.length_b   1.000
_cell.length_c   1.000
_cell.angle_alpha   90.00
_cell.angle_beta   90.00
_cell.angle_gamma   90.00
#
_symmetry.space_group_name_H-M   'P 1'
#
loop_
_entity.id
_entity.type
_entity.pdbx_description
1 polymer ?
#
loop_
_entity_poly.entity_id
_entity_poly.type
_entity_poly.pdbx_seq_one_letter_code
_entity_poly.pdbx_strand_id
1 'polypeptide(L)'
;MLTNGQDTFSSDRVIDGAIDVRSTDGNTSSLTINNGATVTSEGGRIVGQASRTGVNQAQASVIVEGAGSRWIVPRTSFVLGNTIRIGDVGQGSMTVRNGGQVSVRDLRLSDSGNSANQFSNAELLVSGQNSLVDAVNIDANSAGFVYKSSITLNDGGKINSQQVDIESTTRLSGAGTRWDNSGSFLNRNDLTLESGAVLTSDSMRLGSAVSSRSNQVNITGQGTRLAVQSMTLGTNETRTYVTLADGAELSATNGILISTVNDINNATRGTLIVGGPLVVDPNRTDIDFVSAGTPQAAGRLDPQTATTFGTGNGHLAFNHTDPRSAVRQHAERNGSSVCVQR
;
A
#
# COMPACT_ATOMS: atom_id res chain seq x y z
N MET A 1 -3.21 -23.05 -18.71
CA MET A 1 -2.48 -23.42 -17.49
C MET A 1 -1.02 -23.68 -17.85
N LEU A 2 -0.09 -23.02 -17.16
CA LEU A 2 1.37 -23.18 -17.28
C LEU A 2 1.91 -23.67 -15.94
N THR A 3 2.52 -24.85 -15.89
CA THR A 3 3.05 -25.45 -14.66
C THR A 3 4.54 -25.76 -14.81
N ASN A 4 5.39 -25.23 -13.91
CA ASN A 4 6.85 -25.42 -13.92
C ASN A 4 7.50 -25.13 -15.28
N GLY A 5 7.04 -24.07 -15.97
CA GLY A 5 7.47 -23.77 -17.32
C GLY A 5 7.57 -22.28 -17.58
N GLN A 6 8.09 -21.94 -18.75
CA GLN A 6 8.18 -20.57 -19.21
C GLN A 6 7.41 -20.43 -20.52
N ASP A 7 6.62 -19.38 -20.65
CA ASP A 7 5.90 -19.07 -21.88
C ASP A 7 5.95 -17.57 -22.17
N THR A 8 5.82 -17.20 -23.44
CA THR A 8 5.81 -15.82 -23.90
C THR A 8 4.67 -15.60 -24.90
N PHE A 9 3.81 -14.64 -24.58
CA PHE A 9 2.75 -14.17 -25.47
C PHE A 9 3.22 -12.87 -26.12
N SER A 10 3.74 -13.00 -27.34
CA SER A 10 4.24 -11.90 -28.18
C SER A 10 3.28 -11.49 -29.31
N SER A 11 2.07 -12.06 -29.31
CA SER A 11 0.96 -11.72 -30.21
C SER A 11 -0.35 -11.74 -29.42
N ASP A 12 -1.38 -11.10 -29.96
CA ASP A 12 -2.70 -11.06 -29.34
C ASP A 12 -3.24 -12.46 -29.05
N ARG A 13 -3.88 -12.62 -27.90
CA ARG A 13 -4.52 -13.89 -27.48
C ARG A 13 -5.82 -13.61 -26.74
N VAL A 14 -6.79 -14.47 -27.00
CA VAL A 14 -8.00 -14.59 -26.18
C VAL A 14 -7.98 -15.96 -25.54
N ILE A 15 -7.99 -15.99 -24.21
CA ILE A 15 -8.01 -17.21 -23.41
C ILE A 15 -9.44 -17.38 -22.88
N ASP A 16 -10.07 -18.48 -23.27
CA ASP A 16 -11.35 -18.93 -22.71
C ASP A 16 -11.09 -19.50 -21.30
N GLY A 17 -11.31 -18.67 -20.28
CA GLY A 17 -11.00 -18.96 -18.88
C GLY A 17 -9.83 -18.15 -18.30
N ALA A 18 -9.37 -18.56 -17.12
CA ALA A 18 -8.30 -17.89 -16.39
C ALA A 18 -6.90 -18.31 -16.85
N ILE A 19 -5.95 -17.38 -16.80
CA ILE A 19 -4.52 -17.69 -16.94
C ILE A 19 -3.99 -18.21 -15.61
N ASP A 20 -3.74 -19.51 -15.53
CA ASP A 20 -3.07 -20.14 -14.39
C ASP A 20 -1.56 -20.29 -14.66
N VAL A 21 -0.73 -19.56 -13.90
CA VAL A 21 0.73 -19.77 -13.82
C VAL A 21 1.04 -20.39 -12.46
N ARG A 22 1.51 -21.63 -12.48
CA ARG A 22 1.73 -22.44 -11.29
C ARG A 22 3.14 -22.99 -11.24
N SER A 23 3.71 -23.09 -10.05
CA SER A 23 4.92 -23.87 -9.83
C SER A 23 4.81 -24.78 -8.61
N THR A 24 5.58 -25.85 -8.60
CA THR A 24 5.64 -26.84 -7.52
C THR A 24 7.07 -27.00 -7.01
N ASP A 25 7.22 -27.50 -5.78
CA ASP A 25 8.45 -27.65 -5.00
C ASP A 25 9.77 -27.54 -5.78
N GLY A 26 10.52 -26.48 -5.51
CA GLY A 26 11.85 -26.20 -6.09
C GLY A 26 11.84 -25.64 -7.51
N ASN A 27 10.68 -25.48 -8.14
CA ASN A 27 10.59 -24.98 -9.51
C ASN A 27 10.10 -23.53 -9.60
N THR A 28 10.32 -22.95 -10.77
CA THR A 28 9.76 -21.65 -11.15
C THR A 28 8.81 -21.82 -12.33
N SER A 29 7.86 -20.90 -12.45
CA SER A 29 6.97 -20.83 -13.60
C SER A 29 6.75 -19.36 -13.97
N SER A 30 6.91 -19.00 -15.24
CA SER A 30 6.83 -17.60 -15.67
C SER A 30 6.09 -17.44 -16.98
N LEU A 31 5.21 -16.45 -17.03
CA LEU A 31 4.57 -16.00 -18.27
C LEU A 31 4.99 -14.56 -18.54
N THR A 32 5.46 -14.30 -19.76
CA THR A 32 5.73 -12.94 -20.24
C THR A 32 4.73 -12.55 -21.31
N ILE A 33 4.12 -11.36 -21.18
CA ILE A 33 3.27 -10.73 -22.20
C ILE A 33 4.04 -9.51 -22.70
N ASN A 34 4.46 -9.53 -23.97
CA ASN A 34 5.37 -8.52 -24.51
C ASN A 34 5.09 -8.19 -25.99
N ASN A 35 5.97 -7.40 -26.60
CA ASN A 35 5.94 -7.04 -28.03
C ASN A 35 4.61 -6.46 -28.51
N GLY A 36 3.92 -5.68 -27.67
CA GLY A 36 2.64 -5.05 -28.01
C GLY A 36 1.44 -6.00 -27.95
N ALA A 37 1.61 -7.24 -27.50
CA ALA A 37 0.53 -8.22 -27.41
C ALA A 37 -0.56 -7.80 -26.43
N THR A 38 -1.81 -7.93 -26.87
CA THR A 38 -3.00 -7.83 -26.00
C THR A 38 -3.53 -9.22 -25.69
N VAL A 39 -3.50 -9.58 -24.42
CA VAL A 39 -3.98 -10.87 -23.91
C VAL A 39 -5.24 -10.64 -23.10
N THR A 40 -6.34 -11.26 -23.50
CA THR A 40 -7.62 -11.20 -22.78
C THR A 40 -7.91 -12.54 -22.11
N SER A 41 -8.30 -12.54 -20.84
CA SER A 41 -8.70 -13.75 -20.10
C SER A 41 -9.85 -13.47 -19.13
N GLU A 42 -10.50 -14.50 -18.61
CA GLU A 42 -11.58 -14.35 -17.61
C GLU A 42 -11.06 -14.14 -16.17
N GLY A 43 -9.74 -14.16 -16.00
CA GLY A 43 -9.05 -13.97 -14.73
C GLY A 43 -7.60 -14.44 -14.78
N GLY A 44 -6.96 -14.49 -13.60
CA GLY A 44 -5.58 -14.94 -13.46
C GLY A 44 -5.27 -15.52 -12.09
N ARG A 45 -4.33 -16.46 -12.05
CA ARG A 45 -3.78 -17.00 -10.81
C ARG A 45 -2.28 -17.23 -10.97
N ILE A 46 -1.49 -16.59 -10.11
CA ILE A 46 -0.03 -16.62 -10.13
C ILE A 46 0.43 -17.18 -8.78
N VAL A 47 0.68 -18.49 -8.74
CA VAL A 47 0.90 -19.20 -7.48
C VAL A 47 1.92 -20.32 -7.62
N GLY A 48 3.07 -20.14 -6.99
CA GLY A 48 3.97 -21.23 -6.62
C GLY A 48 3.50 -21.87 -5.33
N GLN A 49 3.53 -23.20 -5.29
CA GLN A 49 3.07 -23.99 -4.15
C GLN A 49 3.76 -23.56 -2.85
N ALA A 50 2.96 -23.42 -1.79
CA ALA A 50 3.46 -23.03 -0.48
C ALA A 50 4.45 -24.06 0.06
N SER A 51 5.67 -23.63 0.37
CA SER A 51 6.62 -24.47 1.10
C SER A 51 6.18 -24.61 2.56
N ARG A 52 6.30 -25.82 3.13
CA ARG A 52 6.06 -26.05 4.57
C ARG A 52 7.30 -25.88 5.44
N THR A 53 8.49 -25.93 4.83
CA THR A 53 9.78 -25.92 5.52
C THR A 53 10.60 -24.68 5.22
N GLY A 54 10.18 -23.87 4.25
CA GLY A 54 10.95 -22.73 3.73
C GLY A 54 12.06 -23.14 2.76
N VAL A 55 12.28 -24.43 2.55
CA VAL A 55 13.26 -24.98 1.60
C VAL A 55 12.57 -25.25 0.25
N ASN A 56 13.31 -25.10 -0.86
CA ASN A 56 12.83 -25.36 -2.23
C ASN A 56 11.50 -24.65 -2.54
N GLN A 57 11.48 -23.36 -2.29
CA GLN A 57 10.29 -22.53 -2.51
C GLN A 57 9.93 -22.51 -4.00
N ALA A 58 8.68 -22.82 -4.31
CA ALA A 58 8.16 -22.72 -5.66
C ALA A 58 7.69 -21.28 -5.90
N GLN A 59 8.08 -20.68 -7.03
CA GLN A 59 7.68 -19.31 -7.36
C GLN A 59 7.02 -19.23 -8.73
N ALA A 60 5.92 -18.49 -8.82
CA ALA A 60 5.24 -18.19 -10.08
C ALA A 60 5.31 -16.69 -10.36
N SER A 61 5.47 -16.31 -11.63
CA SER A 61 5.51 -14.90 -12.01
C SER A 61 4.79 -14.61 -13.33
N VAL A 62 4.23 -13.41 -13.42
CA VAL A 62 3.76 -12.83 -14.69
C VAL A 62 4.45 -11.49 -14.89
N ILE A 63 4.96 -11.28 -16.10
CA ILE A 63 5.55 -10.01 -16.53
C ILE A 63 4.72 -9.47 -17.69
N VAL A 64 4.20 -8.25 -17.57
CA VAL A 64 3.59 -7.51 -18.68
C VAL A 64 4.51 -6.35 -19.00
N GLU A 65 5.17 -6.40 -20.16
CA GLU A 65 6.22 -5.45 -20.49
C GLU A 65 6.23 -4.97 -21.93
N GLY A 66 6.66 -3.72 -22.10
CA GLY A 66 6.78 -3.09 -23.40
C GLY A 66 5.54 -2.28 -23.77
N ALA A 67 5.76 -1.22 -24.54
CA ALA A 67 4.70 -0.34 -24.99
C ALA A 67 3.64 -1.13 -25.78
N GLY A 68 2.38 -0.94 -25.40
CA GLY A 68 1.23 -1.59 -26.05
C GLY A 68 0.93 -3.00 -25.55
N SER A 69 1.80 -3.62 -24.74
CA SER A 69 1.52 -4.93 -24.15
C SER A 69 0.50 -4.83 -23.03
N ARG A 70 -0.54 -5.65 -23.10
CA ARG A 70 -1.69 -5.59 -22.19
C ARG A 70 -2.13 -6.96 -21.72
N TRP A 71 -2.43 -7.06 -20.44
CA TRP A 71 -3.30 -8.12 -19.91
C TRP A 71 -4.62 -7.52 -19.47
N ILE A 72 -5.68 -7.91 -20.17
CA ILE A 72 -7.04 -7.42 -19.94
C ILE A 72 -7.87 -8.57 -19.37
N VAL A 73 -8.40 -8.34 -18.18
CA VAL A 73 -9.45 -9.18 -17.61
C VAL A 73 -10.74 -8.35 -17.63
N PRO A 74 -11.68 -8.63 -18.56
CA PRO A 74 -12.87 -7.81 -18.75
C PRO A 74 -13.68 -7.65 -17.47
N ARG A 75 -14.27 -6.47 -17.26
CA ARG A 75 -15.10 -6.18 -16.09
C ARG A 75 -16.53 -6.67 -16.34
N THR A 76 -16.80 -7.94 -16.04
CA THR A 76 -18.14 -8.50 -16.17
C THR A 76 -18.94 -8.42 -14.86
N SER A 77 -20.23 -8.75 -14.90
CA SER A 77 -21.07 -8.88 -13.70
C SER A 77 -20.93 -10.25 -13.01
N PHE A 78 -20.11 -11.17 -13.54
CA PHE A 78 -19.89 -12.49 -12.93
C PHE A 78 -18.98 -12.39 -11.70
N VAL A 79 -19.38 -13.04 -10.61
CA VAL A 79 -18.73 -12.94 -9.29
C VAL A 79 -17.43 -13.77 -9.19
N LEU A 80 -17.29 -14.83 -9.99
CA LEU A 80 -16.14 -15.76 -9.94
C LEU A 80 -15.12 -15.53 -11.06
N GLY A 81 -15.45 -14.70 -12.05
CA GLY A 81 -14.52 -14.15 -13.04
C GLY A 81 -14.07 -12.76 -12.63
N ASN A 82 -13.16 -12.17 -13.40
CA ASN A 82 -12.67 -10.79 -13.23
C ASN A 82 -11.60 -10.55 -12.14
N THR A 83 -11.02 -11.62 -11.60
CA THR A 83 -9.99 -11.52 -10.56
C THR A 83 -8.63 -11.98 -11.06
N ILE A 84 -7.58 -11.22 -10.75
CA ILE A 84 -6.20 -11.70 -10.77
C ILE A 84 -5.76 -11.94 -9.32
N ARG A 85 -5.29 -13.16 -9.03
CA ARG A 85 -4.73 -13.55 -7.73
C ARG A 85 -3.23 -13.70 -7.81
N ILE A 86 -2.50 -12.98 -6.96
CA ILE A 86 -1.04 -13.01 -6.83
C ILE A 86 -0.70 -13.61 -5.49
N GLY A 87 0.16 -14.63 -5.48
CA GLY A 87 0.69 -15.19 -4.25
C GLY A 87 -0.27 -16.11 -3.52
N ASP A 88 -1.58 -15.83 -3.45
CA ASP A 88 -2.61 -16.73 -2.87
C ASP A 88 -2.08 -17.45 -1.59
N VAL A 89 -2.28 -18.75 -1.46
CA VAL A 89 -1.72 -19.59 -0.37
C VAL A 89 -0.21 -19.82 -0.46
N GLY A 90 0.48 -19.41 -1.52
CA GLY A 90 1.88 -19.71 -1.82
C GLY A 90 2.72 -18.49 -2.22
N GLN A 91 3.49 -18.56 -3.31
CA GLN A 91 4.36 -17.46 -3.74
C GLN A 91 4.06 -16.98 -5.16
N GLY A 92 3.89 -15.69 -5.35
CA GLY A 92 3.56 -15.13 -6.65
C GLY A 92 4.01 -13.71 -6.81
N SER A 93 4.39 -13.35 -8.04
CA SER A 93 4.70 -11.97 -8.39
C SER A 93 4.07 -11.54 -9.71
N MET A 94 3.63 -10.29 -9.76
CA MET A 94 3.23 -9.62 -11.00
C MET A 94 4.08 -8.38 -11.18
N THR A 95 4.75 -8.28 -12.33
CA THR A 95 5.53 -7.11 -12.72
C THR A 95 4.91 -6.48 -13.96
N VAL A 96 4.60 -5.19 -13.88
CA VAL A 96 4.10 -4.39 -15.00
C VAL A 96 5.13 -3.30 -15.26
N ARG A 97 5.80 -3.35 -16.41
CA ARG A 97 6.95 -2.47 -16.65
C ARG A 97 7.08 -1.98 -18.07
N ASN A 98 7.92 -0.96 -18.26
CA ASN A 98 8.31 -0.46 -19.57
C ASN A 98 7.12 -0.16 -20.51
N GLY A 99 6.02 0.40 -19.98
CA GLY A 99 4.81 0.72 -20.74
C GLY A 99 3.77 -0.40 -20.85
N GLY A 100 4.00 -1.54 -20.19
CA GLY A 100 3.02 -2.62 -20.08
C GLY A 100 1.81 -2.22 -19.23
N GLN A 101 0.66 -2.84 -19.47
CA GLN A 101 -0.59 -2.47 -18.79
C GLN A 101 -1.39 -3.70 -18.35
N VAL A 102 -1.99 -3.62 -17.16
CA VAL A 102 -2.93 -4.62 -16.65
C VAL A 102 -4.23 -3.93 -16.31
N SER A 103 -5.36 -4.45 -16.80
CA SER A 103 -6.70 -3.98 -16.44
C SER A 103 -7.52 -5.13 -15.90
N VAL A 104 -8.06 -4.97 -14.71
CA VAL A 104 -8.82 -5.99 -13.99
C VAL A 104 -9.90 -5.33 -13.13
N ARG A 105 -10.90 -6.10 -12.70
CA ARG A 105 -11.83 -5.62 -11.67
C ARG A 105 -11.21 -5.79 -10.30
N ASP A 106 -10.89 -7.03 -9.93
CA ASP A 106 -10.41 -7.39 -8.61
C ASP A 106 -8.96 -7.87 -8.69
N LEU A 107 -8.05 -7.14 -8.05
CA LEU A 107 -6.67 -7.56 -7.88
C LEU A 107 -6.47 -7.99 -6.43
N ARG A 108 -6.15 -9.26 -6.23
CA ARG A 108 -5.93 -9.81 -4.88
C ARG A 108 -4.50 -10.26 -4.73
N LEU A 109 -3.83 -9.69 -3.75
CA LEU A 109 -2.51 -10.11 -3.31
C LEU A 109 -2.70 -10.93 -2.06
N SER A 110 -2.10 -12.12 -2.01
CA SER A 110 -2.30 -13.10 -0.95
C SER A 110 -3.76 -13.57 -0.81
N ASP A 111 -3.96 -14.77 -0.25
CA ASP A 111 -5.28 -15.20 0.18
C ASP A 111 -5.28 -15.45 1.69
N SER A 112 -6.39 -15.06 2.30
CA SER A 112 -6.79 -15.27 3.69
C SER A 112 -7.10 -16.73 4.05
N GLY A 113 -6.86 -17.68 3.14
CA GLY A 113 -7.17 -19.10 3.37
C GLY A 113 -6.26 -19.75 4.42
N ASN A 114 -6.81 -20.75 5.13
CA ASN A 114 -6.12 -21.55 6.18
C ASN A 114 -4.85 -22.29 5.70
N SER A 115 -4.56 -22.28 4.40
CA SER A 115 -3.38 -22.91 3.79
C SER A 115 -2.21 -21.96 3.55
N ALA A 116 -2.37 -20.65 3.77
CA ALA A 116 -1.26 -19.71 3.77
C ALA A 116 -0.35 -19.94 4.98
N ASN A 117 0.95 -19.68 4.84
CA ASN A 117 1.92 -19.84 5.92
C ASN A 117 3.01 -18.75 5.88
N GLN A 118 3.94 -18.78 6.83
CA GLN A 118 5.00 -17.76 6.97
C GLN A 118 5.98 -17.65 5.78
N PHE A 119 5.94 -18.60 4.84
CA PHE A 119 6.76 -18.64 3.63
C PHE A 119 5.99 -18.22 2.37
N SER A 120 4.70 -17.90 2.52
CA SER A 120 3.89 -17.41 1.42
C SER A 120 4.17 -15.90 1.20
N ASN A 121 4.19 -15.48 -0.07
CA ASN A 121 4.59 -14.14 -0.49
C ASN A 121 3.82 -13.67 -1.74
N ALA A 122 3.41 -12.42 -1.75
CA ALA A 122 2.71 -11.79 -2.88
C ALA A 122 3.36 -10.45 -3.21
N GLU A 123 3.84 -10.30 -4.45
CA GLU A 123 4.54 -9.09 -4.87
C GLU A 123 3.90 -8.47 -6.11
N LEU A 124 3.58 -7.18 -6.02
CA LEU A 124 3.21 -6.36 -7.16
C LEU A 124 4.26 -5.28 -7.37
N LEU A 125 4.82 -5.25 -8.57
CA LEU A 125 5.73 -4.19 -9.02
C LEU A 125 5.15 -3.50 -10.26
N VAL A 126 5.01 -2.18 -10.20
CA VAL A 126 4.65 -1.35 -11.36
C VAL A 126 5.74 -0.31 -11.59
N SER A 127 6.50 -0.46 -12.66
CA SER A 127 7.71 0.35 -12.87
C SER A 127 7.84 0.96 -14.26
N GLY A 128 8.40 2.15 -14.36
CA GLY A 128 8.66 2.80 -15.64
C GLY A 128 7.47 3.58 -16.20
N GLN A 129 7.78 4.53 -17.09
CA GLN A 129 6.79 5.40 -17.68
C GLN A 129 5.73 4.64 -18.46
N ASN A 130 4.48 5.10 -18.35
CA ASN A 130 3.28 4.52 -18.98
C ASN A 130 2.93 3.09 -18.54
N SER A 131 3.64 2.53 -17.55
CA SER A 131 3.25 1.27 -16.93
C SER A 131 2.06 1.50 -16.02
N LEU A 132 1.01 0.69 -16.18
CA LEU A 132 -0.27 0.91 -15.49
C LEU A 132 -0.88 -0.39 -14.99
N VAL A 133 -1.34 -0.38 -13.74
CA VAL A 133 -2.35 -1.31 -13.26
C VAL A 133 -3.64 -0.55 -13.01
N ASP A 134 -4.71 -0.90 -13.71
CA ASP A 134 -6.04 -0.33 -13.57
C ASP A 134 -6.99 -1.37 -12.97
N ALA A 135 -7.14 -1.33 -11.64
CA ALA A 135 -7.89 -2.30 -10.85
C ALA A 135 -8.98 -1.60 -10.04
N VAL A 136 -10.24 -2.04 -10.11
CA VAL A 136 -11.31 -1.41 -9.32
C VAL A 136 -11.09 -1.64 -7.82
N ASN A 137 -10.86 -2.90 -7.45
CA ASN A 137 -10.65 -3.34 -6.08
C ASN A 137 -9.23 -3.91 -5.94
N ILE A 138 -8.51 -3.51 -4.89
CA ILE A 138 -7.22 -4.06 -4.51
C ILE A 138 -7.32 -4.55 -3.07
N ASP A 139 -7.24 -5.88 -2.91
CA ASP A 139 -7.30 -6.52 -1.60
C ASP A 139 -5.94 -7.18 -1.30
N ALA A 140 -5.42 -6.99 -0.09
CA ALA A 140 -4.22 -7.67 0.37
C ALA A 140 -4.29 -8.02 1.86
N ASN A 141 -5.22 -8.92 2.20
CA ASN A 141 -5.57 -9.22 3.58
C ASN A 141 -5.08 -10.60 4.00
N SER A 142 -4.24 -10.65 5.03
CA SER A 142 -3.79 -11.91 5.64
C SER A 142 -4.63 -12.23 6.88
N ALA A 143 -5.36 -13.34 6.86
CA ALA A 143 -6.12 -13.80 8.02
C ALA A 143 -5.19 -14.44 9.07
N GLY A 144 -4.63 -13.62 9.95
CA GLY A 144 -4.05 -14.07 11.23
C GLY A 144 -2.58 -14.50 11.22
N PHE A 145 -1.89 -14.44 10.08
CA PHE A 145 -0.44 -14.60 9.99
C PHE A 145 0.20 -13.36 9.37
N VAL A 146 1.41 -13.00 9.80
CA VAL A 146 2.22 -11.94 9.15
C VAL A 146 2.72 -12.47 7.81
N TYR A 147 1.84 -12.46 6.82
CA TYR A 147 2.14 -12.78 5.43
C TYR A 147 2.93 -11.63 4.81
N LYS A 148 3.91 -11.93 3.96
CA LYS A 148 4.63 -10.88 3.24
C LYS A 148 3.86 -10.55 1.97
N SER A 149 3.16 -9.42 1.97
CA SER A 149 2.62 -8.84 0.74
C SER A 149 3.25 -7.47 0.53
N SER A 150 3.64 -7.18 -0.71
CA SER A 150 4.25 -5.90 -1.06
C SER A 150 3.70 -5.33 -2.35
N ILE A 151 3.53 -4.02 -2.36
CA ILE A 151 3.12 -3.23 -3.52
C ILE A 151 4.17 -2.14 -3.71
N THR A 152 4.87 -2.19 -4.84
CA THR A 152 5.90 -1.22 -5.19
C THR A 152 5.57 -0.54 -6.50
N LEU A 153 5.57 0.79 -6.50
CA LEU A 153 5.53 1.59 -7.70
C LEU A 153 6.80 2.45 -7.76
N ASN A 154 7.45 2.48 -8.91
CA ASN A 154 8.63 3.31 -9.11
C ASN A 154 8.81 3.81 -10.54
N ASP A 155 9.69 4.78 -10.71
CA ASP A 155 10.19 5.24 -12.01
C ASP A 155 9.07 5.63 -13.01
N GLY A 156 7.95 6.18 -12.53
CA GLY A 156 6.80 6.58 -13.37
C GLY A 156 5.66 5.58 -13.45
N GLY A 157 5.75 4.45 -12.72
CA GLY A 157 4.69 3.45 -12.65
C GLY A 157 3.41 3.98 -12.01
N LYS A 158 2.25 3.49 -12.49
CA LYS A 158 0.93 3.98 -12.07
C LYS A 158 -0.03 2.90 -11.63
N ILE A 159 -0.84 3.20 -10.61
CA ILE A 159 -2.02 2.42 -10.25
C ILE A 159 -3.25 3.32 -10.25
N ASN A 160 -4.34 2.85 -10.84
CA ASN A 160 -5.67 3.42 -10.67
C ASN A 160 -6.54 2.44 -9.88
N SER A 161 -7.29 2.95 -8.90
CA SER A 161 -8.23 2.14 -8.12
C SER A 161 -9.44 2.89 -7.57
N GLN A 162 -10.38 2.14 -6.98
CA GLN A 162 -11.55 2.72 -6.30
C GLN A 162 -11.66 2.26 -4.85
N GLN A 163 -11.44 0.96 -4.59
CA GLN A 163 -11.49 0.39 -3.25
C GLN A 163 -10.18 -0.33 -2.96
N VAL A 164 -9.53 0.04 -1.86
CA VAL A 164 -8.29 -0.57 -1.40
C VAL A 164 -8.45 -1.00 0.05
N ASP A 165 -8.19 -2.27 0.33
CA ASP A 165 -8.06 -2.81 1.69
C ASP A 165 -6.83 -3.71 1.74
N ILE A 166 -5.76 -3.18 2.32
CA ILE A 166 -4.45 -3.83 2.28
C ILE A 166 -3.78 -3.88 3.64
N GLU A 167 -3.08 -4.99 3.86
CA GLU A 167 -2.11 -5.21 4.93
C GLU A 167 -0.70 -5.39 4.34
N SER A 168 -0.42 -4.73 3.21
CA SER A 168 0.84 -4.84 2.47
C SER A 168 1.82 -3.74 2.81
N THR A 169 3.12 -4.05 2.83
CA THR A 169 4.15 -3.02 2.79
C THR A 169 4.09 -2.34 1.42
N THR A 170 3.83 -1.03 1.43
CA THR A 170 3.57 -0.26 0.21
C THR A 170 4.63 0.82 0.03
N ARG A 171 5.22 0.92 -1.16
CA ARG A 171 6.22 1.94 -1.48
C ARG A 171 5.97 2.55 -2.84
N LEU A 172 5.89 3.88 -2.88
CA LEU A 172 5.86 4.66 -4.11
C LEU A 172 7.07 5.58 -4.12
N SER A 173 7.90 5.50 -5.16
CA SER A 173 9.11 6.32 -5.26
C SER A 173 9.35 6.86 -6.67
N GLY A 174 9.93 8.04 -6.76
CA GLY A 174 10.38 8.62 -8.03
C GLY A 174 9.35 9.50 -8.73
N ALA A 175 9.84 10.44 -9.54
CA ALA A 175 9.02 11.42 -10.23
C ALA A 175 8.08 10.75 -11.25
N GLY A 176 6.81 11.17 -11.25
CA GLY A 176 5.78 10.63 -12.14
C GLY A 176 5.14 9.32 -11.66
N THR A 177 5.70 8.70 -10.62
CA THR A 177 5.09 7.55 -9.95
C THR A 177 3.82 7.99 -9.23
N ARG A 178 2.71 7.29 -9.49
CA ARG A 178 1.40 7.77 -9.03
C ARG A 178 0.43 6.64 -8.71
N TRP A 179 -0.31 6.78 -7.61
CA TRP A 179 -1.50 5.98 -7.36
C TRP A 179 -2.71 6.88 -7.21
N ASP A 180 -3.66 6.75 -8.12
CA ASP A 180 -4.94 7.46 -8.09
C ASP A 180 -6.06 6.54 -7.61
N ASN A 181 -6.51 6.75 -6.38
CA ASN A 181 -7.68 6.07 -5.84
C ASN A 181 -8.89 7.01 -5.86
N SER A 182 -9.99 6.62 -6.50
CA SER A 182 -11.19 7.44 -6.59
C SER A 182 -12.25 7.04 -5.55
N GLY A 183 -11.84 6.50 -4.40
CA GLY A 183 -12.77 5.99 -3.38
C GLY A 183 -12.09 5.74 -2.03
N SER A 184 -12.31 4.57 -1.44
CA SER A 184 -11.78 4.24 -0.11
C SER A 184 -10.39 3.63 -0.19
N PHE A 185 -9.51 4.07 0.72
CA PHE A 185 -8.16 3.51 0.87
C PHE A 185 -7.88 3.15 2.33
N LEU A 186 -7.94 1.86 2.65
CA LEU A 186 -7.56 1.33 3.95
C LEU A 186 -6.19 0.66 3.83
N ASN A 187 -5.21 1.21 4.56
CA ASN A 187 -3.91 0.58 4.70
C ASN A 187 -3.60 0.28 6.15
N ARG A 188 -3.29 -1.00 6.40
CA ARG A 188 -3.06 -1.56 7.72
C ARG A 188 -1.61 -1.97 8.00
N ASN A 189 -0.68 -1.59 7.12
CA ASN A 189 0.76 -1.86 7.22
C ASN A 189 1.57 -0.64 6.72
N ASP A 190 2.91 -0.74 6.70
CA ASP A 190 3.77 0.39 6.39
C ASP A 190 3.55 0.95 4.97
N LEU A 191 3.49 2.28 4.86
CA LEU A 191 3.36 3.01 3.59
C LEU A 191 4.47 4.05 3.45
N THR A 192 5.19 4.05 2.34
CA THR A 192 6.22 5.06 2.05
C THR A 192 5.93 5.75 0.73
N LEU A 193 5.89 7.07 0.75
CA LEU A 193 5.88 7.95 -0.41
C LEU A 193 7.17 8.77 -0.39
N GLU A 194 7.92 8.74 -1.49
CA GLU A 194 9.19 9.47 -1.54
C GLU A 194 9.58 9.92 -2.95
N SER A 195 10.56 10.82 -3.01
CA SER A 195 11.25 11.19 -4.25
C SER A 195 10.33 11.64 -5.39
N GLY A 196 9.26 12.38 -5.08
CA GLY A 196 8.33 12.92 -6.09
C GLY A 196 7.10 12.06 -6.38
N ALA A 197 6.88 11.00 -5.60
CA ALA A 197 5.70 10.13 -5.74
C ALA A 197 4.40 10.80 -5.28
N VAL A 198 3.29 10.44 -5.91
CA VAL A 198 1.96 10.99 -5.59
C VAL A 198 0.96 9.88 -5.28
N LEU A 199 0.26 10.01 -4.16
CA LEU A 199 -0.90 9.18 -3.83
C LEU A 199 -2.13 10.07 -3.62
N THR A 200 -3.22 9.76 -4.33
CA THR A 200 -4.51 10.44 -4.15
C THR A 200 -5.60 9.47 -3.72
N SER A 201 -6.52 9.92 -2.87
CA SER A 201 -7.70 9.13 -2.46
C SER A 201 -8.90 10.02 -2.12
N ASP A 202 -10.13 9.51 -2.22
CA ASP A 202 -11.27 10.23 -1.66
C ASP A 202 -11.24 10.11 -0.12
N SER A 203 -11.26 8.89 0.40
CA SER A 203 -11.08 8.65 1.83
C SER A 203 -9.86 7.78 2.09
N MET A 204 -9.18 8.03 3.20
CA MET A 204 -8.03 7.26 3.64
C MET A 204 -8.12 6.91 5.12
N ARG A 205 -7.90 5.64 5.44
CA ARG A 205 -7.84 5.11 6.80
C ARG A 205 -6.50 4.43 6.99
N LEU A 206 -5.75 4.90 7.98
CA LEU A 206 -4.43 4.37 8.34
C LEU A 206 -4.50 3.76 9.73
N GLY A 207 -4.12 2.50 9.84
CA GLY A 207 -4.16 1.74 11.08
C GLY A 207 -3.14 0.61 11.08
N SER A 208 -3.03 -0.16 12.16
CA SER A 208 -2.30 -1.42 12.13
C SER A 208 -3.25 -2.60 12.21
N ALA A 209 -3.06 -3.62 11.37
CA ALA A 209 -3.77 -4.89 11.50
C ALA A 209 -3.24 -5.76 12.64
N VAL A 210 -1.97 -5.57 12.99
CA VAL A 210 -1.25 -6.44 13.93
C VAL A 210 -1.17 -5.75 15.28
N SER A 211 -1.81 -6.35 16.28
CA SER A 211 -1.95 -5.76 17.63
C SER A 211 -0.61 -5.40 18.29
N SER A 212 0.47 -6.10 17.94
CA SER A 212 1.82 -5.91 18.48
C SER A 212 2.75 -5.04 17.63
N ARG A 213 2.33 -4.58 16.44
CA ARG A 213 3.20 -3.84 15.51
C ARG A 213 2.61 -2.49 15.15
N SER A 214 3.36 -1.41 15.34
CA SER A 214 2.95 -0.08 14.90
C SER A 214 3.02 0.04 13.38
N ASN A 215 2.08 0.79 12.79
CA ASN A 215 2.13 1.16 11.38
C ASN A 215 2.96 2.45 11.21
N GLN A 216 3.91 2.43 10.27
CA GLN A 216 4.70 3.59 9.86
C GLN A 216 4.28 4.07 8.46
N VAL A 217 3.81 5.32 8.39
CA VAL A 217 3.52 6.01 7.14
C VAL A 217 4.49 7.18 6.97
N ASN A 218 5.36 7.08 5.97
CA ASN A 218 6.42 8.07 5.72
C ASN A 218 6.16 8.80 4.41
N ILE A 219 6.12 10.12 4.46
CA ILE A 219 5.89 11.01 3.31
C ILE A 219 7.05 12.00 3.29
N THR A 220 8.02 11.80 2.39
CA THR A 220 9.29 12.54 2.42
C THR A 220 9.77 12.96 1.02
N GLY A 221 10.53 14.04 0.96
CA GLY A 221 11.18 14.54 -0.24
C GLY A 221 10.32 15.51 -1.04
N GLN A 222 10.98 16.46 -1.70
CA GLN A 222 10.31 17.45 -2.52
C GLN A 222 9.53 16.84 -3.68
N GLY A 223 8.36 17.43 -3.96
CA GLY A 223 7.44 16.96 -5.00
C GLY A 223 6.65 15.71 -4.61
N THR A 224 6.97 15.06 -3.49
CA THR A 224 6.17 13.95 -2.94
C THR A 224 4.88 14.50 -2.37
N ARG A 225 3.73 13.87 -2.68
CA ARG A 225 2.42 14.36 -2.23
C ARG A 225 1.47 13.23 -1.83
N LEU A 226 0.84 13.39 -0.66
CA LEU A 226 -0.37 12.67 -0.28
C LEU A 226 -1.56 13.65 -0.29
N ALA A 227 -2.53 13.41 -1.15
CA ALA A 227 -3.71 14.27 -1.28
C ALA A 227 -4.98 13.45 -1.12
N VAL A 228 -5.77 13.75 -0.09
CA VAL A 228 -7.03 13.05 0.16
C VAL A 228 -8.20 14.02 0.32
N GLN A 229 -9.44 13.54 0.23
CA GLN A 229 -10.56 14.35 0.71
C GLN A 229 -10.66 14.22 2.23
N SER A 230 -10.73 13.01 2.79
CA SER A 230 -10.74 12.80 4.25
C SER A 230 -9.70 11.78 4.69
N MET A 231 -9.13 11.99 5.88
CA MET A 231 -8.19 11.06 6.49
C MET A 231 -8.62 10.69 7.91
N THR A 232 -8.52 9.40 8.25
CA THR A 232 -8.53 8.93 9.64
C THR A 232 -7.19 8.29 9.95
N LEU A 233 -6.51 8.82 10.96
CA LEU A 233 -5.21 8.38 11.43
C LEU A 233 -5.34 7.64 12.76
N GLY A 234 -5.00 6.35 12.76
CA GLY A 234 -5.17 5.46 13.91
C GLY A 234 -6.58 4.90 13.95
N THR A 235 -6.76 3.69 13.42
CA THR A 235 -8.06 2.99 13.45
C THR A 235 -8.11 1.83 14.44
N ASN A 236 -7.00 1.50 15.09
CA ASN A 236 -6.86 0.42 16.07
C ASN A 236 -6.05 0.90 17.29
N GLU A 237 -6.00 0.08 18.33
CA GLU A 237 -5.27 0.38 19.57
C GLU A 237 -3.76 0.48 19.38
N THR A 238 -3.24 -0.19 18.35
CA THR A 238 -1.82 -0.14 18.02
C THR A 238 -1.50 1.16 17.29
N ARG A 239 -0.32 1.72 17.62
CA ARG A 239 0.06 3.07 17.19
C ARG A 239 0.23 3.15 15.67
N THR A 240 -0.27 4.23 15.08
CA THR A 240 -0.07 4.59 13.68
C THR A 240 0.61 5.94 13.61
N TYR A 241 1.76 6.00 12.94
CA TYR A 241 2.54 7.21 12.77
C TYR A 241 2.49 7.67 11.33
N VAL A 242 2.19 8.95 11.11
CA VAL A 242 2.37 9.62 9.82
C VAL A 242 3.47 10.65 9.98
N THR A 243 4.59 10.45 9.29
CA THR A 243 5.74 11.38 9.28
C THR A 243 5.76 12.15 7.97
N LEU A 244 5.77 13.48 8.08
CA LEU A 244 5.78 14.41 6.95
C LEU A 244 7.07 15.23 6.97
N ALA A 245 7.99 14.91 6.06
CA ALA A 245 9.38 15.38 6.10
C ALA A 245 9.87 15.93 4.75
N ASP A 246 11.01 16.62 4.79
CA ASP A 246 11.85 16.98 3.65
C ASP A 246 11.10 17.66 2.49
N GLY A 247 10.17 18.56 2.84
CA GLY A 247 9.40 19.34 1.87
C GLY A 247 8.26 18.61 1.17
N ALA A 248 7.94 17.36 1.57
CA ALA A 248 6.77 16.66 1.05
C ALA A 248 5.46 17.32 1.48
N GLU A 249 4.38 17.09 0.75
CA GLU A 249 3.09 17.74 0.96
C GLU A 249 1.99 16.76 1.39
N LEU A 250 1.21 17.15 2.41
CA LEU A 250 -0.01 16.45 2.83
C LEU A 250 -1.20 17.41 2.75
N SER A 251 -2.29 16.96 2.12
CA SER A 251 -3.55 17.71 2.04
C SER A 251 -4.74 16.78 2.31
N ALA A 252 -5.70 17.23 3.11
CA ALA A 252 -7.00 16.59 3.31
C ALA A 252 -8.11 17.65 3.29
N THR A 253 -8.87 17.70 2.19
CA THR A 253 -9.86 18.78 1.93
C THR A 253 -10.95 18.89 2.99
N ASN A 254 -11.42 17.74 3.48
CA ASN A 254 -12.42 17.59 4.55
C ASN A 254 -11.75 17.32 5.92
N GLY A 255 -10.43 17.45 6.00
CA GLY A 255 -9.65 17.34 7.22
C GLY A 255 -9.10 15.95 7.56
N ILE A 256 -8.28 15.94 8.61
CA ILE A 256 -7.65 14.77 9.22
C ILE A 256 -8.26 14.57 10.60
N LEU A 257 -8.84 13.41 10.84
CA LEU A 257 -9.27 12.95 12.16
C LEU A 257 -8.17 12.09 12.78
N ILE A 258 -7.58 12.55 13.88
CA ILE A 258 -6.54 11.82 14.62
C ILE A 258 -7.20 11.05 15.75
N SER A 259 -7.18 9.72 15.62
CA SER A 259 -7.70 8.72 16.56
C SER A 259 -9.21 8.81 16.82
N THR A 260 -9.84 7.64 16.89
CA THR A 260 -11.23 7.46 17.31
C THR A 260 -11.32 6.45 18.47
N VAL A 261 -12.54 6.11 18.87
CA VAL A 261 -12.84 4.84 19.52
C VAL A 261 -13.18 3.83 18.43
N ASN A 262 -12.67 2.59 18.55
CA ASN A 262 -12.97 1.51 17.59
C ASN A 262 -14.30 0.81 17.94
N ASP A 263 -14.72 -0.14 17.09
CA ASP A 263 -16.03 -0.81 17.19
C ASP A 263 -16.21 -1.66 18.48
N ILE A 264 -15.11 -1.94 19.20
CA ILE A 264 -15.11 -2.66 20.47
C ILE A 264 -14.87 -1.74 21.68
N ASN A 265 -15.09 -0.44 21.51
CA ASN A 265 -14.97 0.61 22.54
C ASN A 265 -13.56 0.86 23.09
N ASN A 266 -12.52 0.58 22.31
CA ASN A 266 -11.15 0.87 22.70
C ASN A 266 -10.62 2.14 22.02
N ALA A 267 -9.89 2.94 22.78
CA ALA A 267 -9.24 4.15 22.28
C ALA A 267 -8.10 3.78 21.31
N THR A 268 -8.22 4.25 20.07
CA THR A 268 -7.18 4.07 19.04
C THR A 268 -6.03 5.06 19.25
N ARG A 269 -4.91 4.83 18.55
CA ARG A 269 -3.67 5.61 18.74
C ARG A 269 -3.07 6.06 17.40
N GLY A 270 -3.17 7.34 17.11
CA GLY A 270 -2.69 7.96 15.87
C GLY A 270 -1.83 9.19 16.16
N THR A 271 -0.72 9.35 15.44
CA THR A 271 0.21 10.45 15.62
C THR A 271 0.63 11.04 14.28
N LEU A 272 0.36 12.33 14.08
CA LEU A 272 0.88 13.11 12.96
C LEU A 272 2.19 13.80 13.38
N ILE A 273 3.25 13.62 12.61
CA ILE A 273 4.59 14.14 12.88
C ILE A 273 5.02 15.01 11.71
N VAL A 274 5.47 16.24 11.99
CA VAL A 274 6.07 17.14 11.00
C VAL A 274 7.57 17.28 11.27
N GLY A 275 8.38 16.90 10.28
CA GLY A 275 9.83 16.75 10.42
C GLY A 275 10.24 15.27 10.50
N GLY A 276 11.22 14.98 11.34
CA GLY A 276 11.79 13.65 11.55
C GLY A 276 10.93 12.75 12.44
N PRO A 277 11.21 11.44 12.45
CA PRO A 277 10.43 10.45 13.18
C PRO A 277 10.51 10.63 14.70
N LEU A 278 9.58 10.00 15.41
CA LEU A 278 9.63 9.84 16.86
C LEU A 278 10.19 8.46 17.22
N VAL A 279 10.85 8.38 18.38
CA VAL A 279 11.29 7.12 18.99
C VAL A 279 10.30 6.72 20.06
N VAL A 280 9.97 5.42 20.05
CA VAL A 280 9.03 4.81 20.99
C VAL A 280 9.83 3.82 21.84
N ASP A 281 9.75 3.91 23.16
CA ASP A 281 10.27 2.84 24.01
C ASP A 281 9.31 1.64 23.97
N PRO A 282 9.76 0.48 23.46
CA PRO A 282 8.90 -0.70 23.35
C PRO A 282 8.48 -1.25 24.72
N ASN A 283 9.14 -0.88 25.81
CA ASN A 283 8.86 -1.39 27.16
C ASN A 283 7.80 -0.55 27.90
N ARG A 284 7.33 0.55 27.31
CA ARG A 284 6.35 1.45 27.94
C ARG A 284 5.00 1.43 27.24
N THR A 285 3.96 1.23 28.04
CA THR A 285 2.57 1.09 27.58
C THR A 285 1.77 2.38 27.66
N ASP A 286 2.28 3.38 28.39
CA ASP A 286 1.61 4.65 28.60
C ASP A 286 1.79 5.64 27.43
N ILE A 287 0.98 6.69 27.45
CA ILE A 287 0.64 7.52 26.28
C ILE A 287 1.72 8.59 26.01
N ASP A 288 2.47 9.00 27.03
CA ASP A 288 3.38 10.16 26.96
C ASP A 288 4.85 9.83 26.64
N PHE A 289 5.20 8.57 26.35
CA PHE A 289 6.60 8.18 26.14
C PHE A 289 7.01 8.07 24.67
N VAL A 290 6.87 9.19 23.94
CA VAL A 290 7.55 9.41 22.66
C VAL A 290 8.68 10.42 22.87
N SER A 291 9.89 10.07 22.46
CA SER A 291 11.00 11.01 22.38
C SER A 291 11.25 11.40 20.93
N ALA A 292 11.75 12.62 20.70
CA ALA A 292 12.22 13.01 19.38
C ALA A 292 13.30 12.05 18.88
N GLY A 293 13.11 11.52 17.67
CA GLY A 293 14.18 10.88 16.91
C GLY A 293 15.06 11.91 16.22
N THR A 294 15.83 11.49 15.23
CA THR A 294 16.65 12.40 14.42
C THR A 294 15.77 13.42 13.71
N PRO A 295 15.91 14.74 13.95
CA PRO A 295 15.11 15.76 13.28
C PRO A 295 15.42 15.80 11.78
N GLN A 296 14.41 16.14 10.97
CA GLN A 296 14.51 16.32 9.52
C GLN A 296 13.95 17.68 9.11
N ALA A 297 14.14 18.10 7.85
CA ALA A 297 13.44 19.28 7.36
C ALA A 297 11.92 19.01 7.43
N ALA A 298 11.13 20.04 7.77
CA ALA A 298 9.68 19.89 7.83
C ALA A 298 9.12 19.60 6.43
N GLY A 299 8.16 18.69 6.34
CA GLY A 299 7.21 18.71 5.23
C GLY A 299 6.09 19.75 5.47
N ARG A 300 5.14 19.82 4.55
CA ARG A 300 4.13 20.87 4.47
C ARG A 300 2.73 20.27 4.56
N LEU A 301 2.02 20.60 5.64
CA LEU A 301 0.58 20.40 5.69
C LEU A 301 -0.11 21.55 4.96
N ASP A 302 -1.04 21.25 4.06
CA ASP A 302 -1.84 22.28 3.39
C ASP A 302 -2.57 23.14 4.43
N PRO A 303 -2.45 24.48 4.41
CA PRO A 303 -3.08 25.36 5.38
C PRO A 303 -4.60 25.25 5.48
N GLN A 304 -5.27 24.73 4.44
CA GLN A 304 -6.73 24.50 4.45
C GLN A 304 -7.11 23.15 5.07
N THR A 305 -6.14 22.28 5.36
CA THR A 305 -6.41 20.99 6.01
C THR A 305 -6.68 21.20 7.50
N ALA A 306 -7.93 21.00 7.91
CA ALA A 306 -8.29 20.96 9.32
C ALA A 306 -7.74 19.68 9.97
N THR A 307 -7.13 19.78 11.14
CA THR A 307 -6.69 18.63 11.94
C THR A 307 -7.50 18.60 13.23
N THR A 308 -8.27 17.53 13.41
CA THR A 308 -9.18 17.35 14.55
C THR A 308 -8.76 16.14 15.35
N PHE A 309 -8.70 16.28 16.67
CA PHE A 309 -8.53 15.15 17.57
C PHE A 309 -9.90 14.51 17.85
N GLY A 310 -10.01 13.20 17.61
CA GLY A 310 -11.21 12.46 17.94
C GLY A 310 -11.22 11.99 19.40
N THR A 311 -12.05 10.98 19.68
CA THR A 311 -12.26 10.43 21.02
C THR A 311 -11.19 9.45 21.50
N GLY A 312 -10.17 9.18 20.67
CA GLY A 312 -9.05 8.29 20.99
C GLY A 312 -7.81 9.04 21.52
N ASN A 313 -6.68 8.34 21.57
CA ASN A 313 -5.39 8.91 22.01
C ASN A 313 -4.62 9.44 20.79
N GLY A 314 -4.97 10.65 20.38
CA GLY A 314 -4.35 11.33 19.24
C GLY A 314 -3.22 12.27 19.65
N HIS A 315 -2.16 12.33 18.82
CA HIS A 315 -1.02 13.23 19.02
C HIS A 315 -0.66 13.99 17.76
N LEU A 316 -0.15 15.21 17.97
CA LEU A 316 0.53 16.02 16.97
C LEU A 316 1.92 16.37 17.49
N ALA A 317 2.93 16.09 16.68
CA ALA A 317 4.32 16.27 17.04
C ALA A 317 5.09 17.06 15.97
N PHE A 318 6.04 17.86 16.45
CA PHE A 318 6.98 18.61 15.61
C PHE A 318 8.38 18.19 16.01
N ASN A 319 9.14 17.68 15.05
CA ASN A 319 10.54 17.25 15.23
C ASN A 319 11.36 17.69 14.01
N HIS A 320 11.46 18.99 13.79
CA HIS A 320 12.06 19.54 12.56
C HIS A 320 13.27 20.41 12.82
N THR A 321 14.12 20.55 11.80
CA THR A 321 15.33 21.39 11.85
C THR A 321 15.09 22.89 11.67
N ASP A 322 13.87 23.33 11.31
CA ASP A 322 13.56 24.75 11.06
C ASP A 322 13.27 25.53 12.36
N PRO A 323 14.04 26.59 12.70
CA PRO A 323 13.78 27.40 13.88
C PRO A 323 12.61 28.41 13.73
N ARG A 324 12.01 28.59 12.54
CA ARG A 324 11.03 29.65 12.26
C ARG A 324 9.58 29.19 12.08
N SER A 325 9.29 27.90 12.06
CA SER A 325 7.93 27.36 11.98
C SER A 325 7.22 27.42 13.35
N ALA A 326 6.87 28.62 13.80
CA ALA A 326 5.85 28.78 14.83
C ALA A 326 4.49 28.39 14.21
N VAL A 327 4.08 27.15 14.43
CA VAL A 327 2.84 26.59 13.91
C VAL A 327 1.65 27.37 14.49
N ARG A 328 0.98 28.17 13.66
CA ARG A 328 -0.38 28.65 13.94
C ARG A 328 -1.36 27.58 13.48
N GLN A 329 -1.56 26.53 14.28
CA GLN A 329 -2.67 25.60 14.09
C GLN A 329 -3.73 25.83 15.17
N HIS A 330 -4.98 25.98 14.73
CA HIS A 330 -6.14 25.98 15.61
C HIS A 330 -6.40 24.51 16.00
N ALA A 331 -5.87 24.07 17.14
CA ALA A 331 -6.19 22.77 17.71
C ALA A 331 -7.34 22.94 18.71
N GLU A 332 -8.52 22.39 18.41
CA GLU A 332 -9.64 22.32 19.35
C GLU A 332 -9.42 21.15 20.33
N ARG A 333 -9.37 21.46 21.63
CA ARG A 333 -9.02 20.50 22.69
C ARG A 333 -10.23 19.65 23.09
N ASN A 334 -10.08 18.32 22.96
CA ASN A 334 -10.70 17.35 23.85
C ASN A 334 -9.67 16.24 24.16
N GLY A 335 -8.94 16.36 25.27
CA GLY A 335 -8.11 15.27 25.82
C GLY A 335 -6.72 15.02 25.21
N SER A 336 -6.24 15.84 24.26
CA SER A 336 -4.99 15.57 23.50
C SER A 336 -3.78 16.41 23.94
N SER A 337 -2.58 15.84 23.82
CA SER A 337 -1.29 16.52 24.05
C SER A 337 -0.67 16.97 22.72
N VAL A 338 -0.26 18.24 22.65
CA VAL A 338 0.61 18.76 21.58
C VAL A 338 2.02 18.73 22.12
N CYS A 339 2.89 17.90 21.53
CA CYS A 339 4.30 17.85 21.91
C CYS A 339 5.10 18.69 20.91
N VAL A 340 5.52 19.88 21.34
CA VAL A 340 6.50 20.70 20.62
C VAL A 340 7.85 20.44 21.27
N GLN A 341 8.70 19.62 20.64
CA GLN A 341 10.10 19.47 21.05
C GLN A 341 10.98 20.19 20.02
N ARG A 342 11.80 21.12 20.52
CA ARG A 342 12.79 21.88 19.75
C ARG A 342 14.14 21.20 19.85
#